data_AF-A0A3M1HXE8-F1
#
_entry.id   AF-A0A3M1HXE8-F1
#
_cell.length_a   1.000
_cell.length_b   1.000
_cell.length_c   1.000
_cell.angle_alpha   90.00
_cell.angle_beta   90.00
_cell.angle_gamma   90.00
#
_symmetry.space_group_name_H-M   'P 1'
#
loop_
_entity.id
_entity.type
_entity.pdbx_description
1 polymer ?
#
loop_
_entity_poly.entity_id
_entity_poly.type
_entity_poly.pdbx_seq_one_letter_code
_entity_poly.pdbx_strand_id
1 'polypeptide(L)'
;LCHIGKVGIDSPGGWIAFCNERLGYAFVERFAYDALAEYPDDGATVECWTTGKGTVGNLSFENSPIYHMETEVLSPLFDFRPGQHHGFRIEWGACRLPSRVVDVQPGGCSARRLKTLRRGNGLAVEGLFGVFDYAQLYLLARNAAGDEVARVALGPATPLEPVELETRLDVPDSTASVELLAVAVADGQERLVARAQANG
;
A
#
# COMPACT_ATOMS: atom_id res chain seq x y z
N LEU A 1 -11.26 -25.28 -1.52
CA LEU A 1 -12.20 -25.20 -0.37
C LEU A 1 -11.37 -24.75 0.82
N CYS A 2 -11.63 -23.56 1.37
CA CYS A 2 -10.96 -23.15 2.60
C CYS A 2 -11.67 -23.79 3.81
N HIS A 3 -10.89 -24.09 4.84
CA HIS A 3 -11.38 -24.50 6.15
C HIS A 3 -11.41 -23.29 7.07
N ILE A 4 -12.11 -23.39 8.20
CA ILE A 4 -12.00 -22.35 9.21
C ILE A 4 -10.57 -22.28 9.76
N GLY A 5 -10.02 -21.08 9.87
CA GLY A 5 -8.67 -20.87 10.35
C GLY A 5 -8.33 -19.40 10.56
N LYS A 6 -7.26 -19.18 11.32
CA LYS A 6 -6.67 -17.88 11.63
C LYS A 6 -5.18 -17.97 11.38
N VAL A 7 -4.61 -16.95 10.75
CA VAL A 7 -3.15 -16.72 10.75
C VAL A 7 -2.88 -15.29 11.17
N GLY A 8 -2.04 -15.11 12.18
CA GLY A 8 -1.51 -13.82 12.61
C GLY A 8 -0.05 -13.69 12.18
N ILE A 9 0.36 -12.49 11.78
CA ILE A 9 1.76 -12.17 11.47
C ILE A 9 2.05 -10.70 11.78
N ASP A 10 3.31 -10.40 12.11
CA ASP A 10 3.80 -9.03 12.14
C ASP A 10 3.94 -8.47 10.71
N SER A 11 3.51 -7.23 10.51
CA SER A 11 3.70 -6.44 9.30
C SER A 11 4.41 -5.13 9.65
N PRO A 12 5.75 -5.13 9.73
CA PRO A 12 6.54 -3.93 9.99
C PRO A 12 6.39 -2.83 8.93
N GLY A 13 5.89 -3.19 7.75
CA GLY A 13 5.54 -2.25 6.69
C GLY A 13 4.31 -1.39 7.04
N GLY A 14 3.54 -1.76 8.06
CA GLY A 14 2.33 -1.04 8.47
C GLY A 14 1.18 -1.18 7.48
N TRP A 15 1.06 -2.33 6.81
CA TRP A 15 -0.05 -2.58 5.89
C TRP A 15 -0.36 -4.06 5.68
N ILE A 16 -1.58 -4.33 5.21
CA ILE A 16 -2.01 -5.61 4.64
C ILE A 16 -2.83 -5.33 3.37
N ALA A 17 -2.78 -6.25 2.40
CA ALA A 17 -3.50 -6.09 1.15
C ALA A 17 -4.20 -7.37 0.72
N PHE A 18 -5.46 -7.23 0.30
CA PHE A 18 -6.18 -8.25 -0.45
C PHE A 18 -6.07 -7.94 -1.95
N CYS A 19 -5.63 -8.92 -2.74
CA CYS A 19 -5.56 -8.80 -4.20
C CYS A 19 -6.37 -9.89 -4.89
N ASN A 20 -7.27 -9.48 -5.78
CA ASN A 20 -7.90 -10.36 -6.75
C ASN A 20 -7.21 -10.16 -8.09
N GLU A 21 -6.09 -10.86 -8.31
CA GLU A 21 -5.25 -10.70 -9.50
C GLU A 21 -6.04 -10.94 -10.80
N ARG A 22 -6.93 -11.94 -10.81
CA ARG A 22 -7.75 -12.30 -11.96
C ARG A 22 -8.70 -11.18 -12.38
N LEU A 23 -9.30 -10.48 -11.42
CA LEU A 23 -10.19 -9.35 -11.68
C LEU A 23 -9.47 -8.01 -11.59
N GLY A 24 -8.18 -8.00 -11.23
CA GLY A 24 -7.35 -6.82 -11.04
C GLY A 24 -7.86 -5.83 -10.00
N TYR A 25 -8.35 -6.30 -8.85
CA TYR A 25 -8.69 -5.43 -7.72
C TYR A 25 -7.66 -5.58 -6.60
N ALA A 26 -7.30 -4.48 -5.96
CA ALA A 26 -6.57 -4.45 -4.71
C ALA A 26 -7.35 -3.65 -3.67
N PHE A 27 -7.38 -4.16 -2.44
CA PHE A 27 -7.86 -3.46 -1.25
C PHE A 27 -6.74 -3.51 -0.22
N VAL A 28 -6.45 -2.38 0.41
CA VAL A 28 -5.28 -2.20 1.27
C VAL A 28 -5.71 -1.52 2.55
N GLU A 29 -5.21 -2.02 3.67
CA GLU A 29 -5.33 -1.39 4.97
C GLU A 29 -3.94 -0.95 5.41
N ARG A 30 -3.78 0.31 5.81
CA ARG A 30 -2.54 0.89 6.31
C ARG A 30 -2.71 1.36 7.74
N PHE A 31 -1.67 1.25 8.53
CA PHE A 31 -1.63 1.64 9.92
C PHE A 31 -0.22 2.06 10.33
N ALA A 32 -0.12 2.75 11.46
CA ALA A 32 1.18 3.06 12.06
C ALA A 32 1.68 1.83 12.83
N TYR A 33 2.84 1.33 12.44
CA TYR A 33 3.55 0.27 13.16
C TYR A 33 4.52 0.86 14.17
N ASP A 34 4.56 0.30 15.38
CA ASP A 34 5.52 0.65 16.43
C ASP A 34 6.32 -0.60 16.84
N ALA A 35 7.58 -0.66 16.40
CA ALA A 35 8.45 -1.81 16.64
C ALA A 35 8.76 -2.10 18.13
N LEU A 36 8.45 -1.15 19.03
CA LEU A 36 8.70 -1.27 20.46
C LEU A 36 7.44 -1.53 21.28
N ALA A 37 6.27 -1.51 20.64
CA ALA A 37 5.01 -1.70 21.32
C ALA A 37 4.66 -3.19 21.49
N GLU A 38 3.83 -3.48 22.49
CA GLU A 38 3.28 -4.81 22.71
C GLU A 38 2.01 -4.98 21.88
N TYR A 39 1.94 -6.06 21.10
CA TYR A 39 0.79 -6.39 20.26
C TYR A 39 0.11 -7.68 20.74
N PRO A 40 -1.18 -7.89 20.44
CA PRO A 40 -1.88 -9.15 20.71
C PRO A 40 -1.24 -10.36 20.03
N ASP A 41 -1.70 -11.56 20.39
CA ASP A 41 -1.44 -12.82 19.67
C ASP A 41 0.04 -13.05 19.33
N ASP A 42 0.89 -13.00 20.36
CA ASP A 42 2.34 -13.20 20.28
C ASP A 42 3.07 -12.21 19.34
N GLY A 43 2.55 -10.98 19.24
CA GLY A 43 3.17 -9.90 18.48
C GLY A 43 2.61 -9.71 17.07
N ALA A 44 1.47 -10.34 16.75
CA ALA A 44 0.82 -10.15 15.46
C ALA A 44 0.27 -8.71 15.33
N THR A 45 0.50 -8.09 14.18
CA THR A 45 -0.05 -6.75 13.87
C THR A 45 -1.15 -6.82 12.83
N VAL A 46 -1.23 -7.93 12.09
CA VAL A 46 -2.28 -8.20 11.12
C VAL A 46 -2.69 -9.66 11.19
N GLU A 47 -3.95 -9.91 10.89
CA GLU A 47 -4.51 -11.25 10.90
C GLU A 47 -5.32 -11.50 9.65
N CYS A 48 -5.36 -12.76 9.22
CA CYS A 48 -6.23 -13.22 8.17
C CYS A 48 -7.06 -14.39 8.69
N TRP A 49 -8.38 -14.22 8.65
CA TRP A 49 -9.33 -15.27 8.98
C TRP A 49 -9.92 -15.83 7.70
N THR A 50 -10.05 -17.15 7.66
CA THR A 50 -10.90 -17.80 6.66
C THR A 50 -12.09 -18.41 7.36
N THR A 51 -13.28 -18.08 6.90
CA THR A 51 -14.49 -18.83 7.24
C THR A 51 -14.73 -19.88 6.16
N GLY A 52 -14.76 -21.14 6.59
CA GLY A 52 -15.01 -22.29 5.75
C GLY A 52 -15.42 -23.47 6.63
N LYS A 53 -15.46 -24.69 6.06
CA LYS A 53 -15.85 -25.88 6.83
C LYS A 53 -14.91 -26.11 8.02
N GLY A 54 -15.48 -26.53 9.14
CA GLY A 54 -14.75 -26.89 10.36
C GLY A 54 -15.32 -26.22 11.61
N THR A 55 -14.58 -26.31 12.71
CA THR A 55 -15.00 -25.83 14.04
C THR A 55 -13.85 -25.06 14.70
N VAL A 56 -14.15 -23.91 15.31
CA VAL A 56 -13.19 -23.12 16.11
C VAL A 56 -13.84 -22.76 17.44
N GLY A 57 -13.19 -23.10 18.56
CA GLY A 57 -13.79 -22.95 19.88
C GLY A 57 -15.16 -23.63 19.98
N ASN A 58 -16.20 -22.84 20.27
CA ASN A 58 -17.60 -23.27 20.32
C ASN A 58 -18.41 -22.98 19.04
N LEU A 59 -17.76 -22.50 17.97
CA LEU A 59 -18.41 -22.17 16.70
C LEU A 59 -18.18 -23.30 15.68
N SER A 60 -19.26 -23.80 15.05
CA SER A 60 -19.20 -24.81 13.99
C SER A 60 -19.75 -24.29 12.68
N PHE A 61 -18.95 -24.46 11.62
CA PHE A 61 -19.24 -24.06 10.25
C PHE A 61 -19.32 -25.25 9.29
N GLU A 62 -19.45 -26.47 9.82
CA GLU A 62 -19.43 -27.73 9.03
C GLU A 62 -20.45 -27.73 7.89
N ASN A 63 -21.62 -27.14 8.13
CA ASN A 63 -22.72 -27.02 7.17
C ASN A 63 -22.90 -25.59 6.65
N SER A 64 -21.96 -24.69 6.91
CA SER A 64 -22.06 -23.30 6.45
C SER A 64 -21.85 -23.23 4.93
N PRO A 65 -22.75 -22.57 4.18
CA PRO A 65 -22.53 -22.30 2.76
C PRO A 65 -21.59 -21.11 2.53
N ILE A 66 -21.13 -20.45 3.59
CA ILE A 66 -20.36 -19.21 3.53
C ILE A 66 -18.87 -19.53 3.41
N TYR A 67 -18.23 -18.96 2.39
CA TYR A 67 -16.78 -18.88 2.28
C TYR A 67 -16.40 -17.40 2.31
N HIS A 68 -15.66 -17.02 3.34
CA HIS A 68 -15.29 -15.63 3.58
C HIS A 68 -13.81 -15.57 3.98
N MET A 69 -13.16 -14.47 3.65
CA MET A 69 -11.83 -14.14 4.13
C MET A 69 -11.88 -12.72 4.68
N GLU A 70 -11.34 -12.54 5.88
CA GLU A 70 -11.23 -11.27 6.57
C GLU A 70 -9.77 -10.93 6.78
N THR A 71 -9.45 -9.65 6.67
CA THR A 71 -8.19 -9.08 7.15
C THR A 71 -8.48 -8.20 8.34
N GLU A 72 -7.68 -8.35 9.39
CA GLU A 72 -7.74 -7.52 10.58
C GLU A 72 -6.39 -6.84 10.78
N VAL A 73 -6.43 -5.57 11.20
CA VAL A 73 -5.25 -4.85 11.68
C VAL A 73 -5.38 -4.70 13.20
N LEU A 74 -4.31 -5.05 13.90
CA LEU A 74 -4.26 -5.00 15.35
C LEU A 74 -3.51 -3.75 15.82
N SER A 75 -4.13 -2.99 16.71
CA SER A 75 -3.42 -1.93 17.43
C SER A 75 -2.48 -2.54 18.48
N PRO A 76 -1.49 -1.77 18.97
CA PRO A 76 -0.83 -2.13 20.21
C PRO A 76 -1.83 -2.27 21.37
N LEU A 77 -1.42 -3.00 22.40
CA LEU A 77 -2.13 -3.07 23.67
C LEU A 77 -1.94 -1.77 24.46
N PHE A 78 -3.01 -1.34 25.14
CA PHE A 78 -3.00 -0.14 25.97
C PHE A 78 -3.74 -0.36 27.29
N ASP A 79 -3.09 0.03 28.39
CA ASP A 79 -3.74 0.09 29.69
C ASP A 79 -4.53 1.39 29.86
N PHE A 80 -5.80 1.26 30.21
CA PHE A 80 -6.70 2.40 30.42
C PHE A 80 -6.95 2.68 31.89
N ARG A 81 -6.88 3.96 32.27
CA ARG A 81 -7.47 4.50 33.49
C ARG A 81 -8.87 5.06 33.20
N PRO A 82 -9.74 5.18 34.21
CA PRO A 82 -11.06 5.80 34.04
C PRO A 82 -10.94 7.19 33.38
N GLY A 83 -11.66 7.40 32.28
CA GLY A 83 -11.68 8.65 31.51
C GLY A 83 -10.60 8.79 30.44
N GLN A 84 -9.66 7.84 30.30
CA GLN A 84 -8.70 7.84 29.20
C GLN A 84 -9.33 7.33 27.89
N HIS A 85 -8.81 7.82 26.77
CA HIS A 85 -9.11 7.32 25.43
C HIS A 85 -7.81 7.15 24.65
N HIS A 86 -7.83 6.25 23.67
CA HIS A 86 -6.75 6.04 22.71
C HIS A 86 -7.36 5.95 21.31
N GLY A 87 -6.61 6.38 20.30
CA GLY A 87 -7.03 6.33 18.91
C GLY A 87 -6.06 5.52 18.09
N PHE A 88 -6.57 4.55 17.34
CA PHE A 88 -5.80 3.82 16.36
C PHE A 88 -6.39 4.11 14.98
N ARG A 89 -5.56 4.65 14.08
CA ARG A 89 -5.98 5.05 12.74
C ARG A 89 -5.65 3.94 11.76
N ILE A 90 -6.67 3.48 11.05
CA ILE A 90 -6.54 2.60 9.89
C ILE A 90 -6.97 3.40 8.67
N GLU A 91 -6.16 3.36 7.62
CA GLU A 91 -6.45 4.00 6.33
C GLU A 91 -6.72 2.93 5.29
N TRP A 92 -7.85 3.03 4.61
CA TRP A 92 -8.25 2.06 3.59
C TRP A 92 -8.08 2.64 2.19
N GLY A 93 -7.52 1.85 1.28
CA GLY A 93 -7.36 2.19 -0.12
C GLY A 93 -7.86 1.05 -1.01
N ALA A 94 -8.57 1.38 -2.08
CA ALA A 94 -9.02 0.41 -3.08
C ALA A 94 -8.64 0.92 -4.46
N CYS A 95 -8.14 0.03 -5.33
CA CYS A 95 -7.77 0.41 -6.69
C CYS A 95 -7.78 -0.79 -7.65
N ARG A 96 -7.67 -0.51 -8.95
CA ARG A 96 -7.30 -1.52 -9.94
C ARG A 96 -5.80 -1.77 -9.90
N LEU A 97 -5.44 -3.04 -9.81
CA LEU A 97 -4.07 -3.53 -9.94
C LEU A 97 -4.10 -5.01 -10.37
N PRO A 98 -3.75 -5.35 -11.62
CA PRO A 98 -3.87 -6.71 -12.15
C PRO A 98 -2.70 -7.63 -11.73
N SER A 99 -2.26 -7.55 -10.47
CA SER A 99 -1.17 -8.37 -9.95
C SER A 99 -1.10 -8.26 -8.41
N ARG A 100 -0.20 -9.02 -7.81
CA ARG A 100 0.11 -8.99 -6.37
C ARG A 100 0.65 -7.61 -5.96
N VAL A 101 0.19 -7.11 -4.81
CA VAL A 101 0.76 -5.92 -4.16
C VAL A 101 2.12 -6.26 -3.53
N VAL A 102 3.14 -5.46 -3.83
CA VAL A 102 4.52 -5.61 -3.33
C VAL A 102 5.04 -4.41 -2.54
N ASP A 103 4.34 -3.28 -2.61
CA ASP A 103 4.61 -2.08 -1.81
C ASP A 103 3.36 -1.22 -1.72
N VAL A 104 3.24 -0.45 -0.63
CA VAL A 104 2.09 0.40 -0.34
C VAL A 104 2.57 1.74 0.20
N GLN A 105 1.99 2.82 -0.32
CA GLN A 105 2.27 4.20 0.09
C GLN A 105 0.94 4.96 0.27
N PRO A 106 0.93 6.17 0.86
CA PRO A 106 -0.32 6.90 1.10
C PRO A 106 -1.22 7.16 -0.11
N GLY A 107 -0.65 7.29 -1.30
CA GLY A 107 -1.39 7.57 -2.53
C GLY A 107 -1.74 6.33 -3.36
N GLY A 108 -1.23 5.16 -3.01
CA GLY A 108 -1.45 3.96 -3.82
C GLY A 108 -0.61 2.75 -3.42
N CYS A 109 -0.59 1.76 -4.30
CA CYS A 109 0.19 0.54 -4.14
C CYS A 109 0.87 0.13 -5.44
N SER A 110 1.90 -0.70 -5.33
CA SER A 110 2.72 -1.17 -6.45
C SER A 110 2.54 -2.67 -6.65
N ALA A 111 2.41 -3.10 -7.90
CA ALA A 111 2.67 -4.48 -8.32
C ALA A 111 4.11 -4.65 -8.83
N ARG A 112 4.63 -3.62 -9.49
CA ARG A 112 6.03 -3.49 -9.87
C ARG A 112 6.51 -2.16 -9.33
N ARG A 113 7.42 -2.22 -8.36
CA ARG A 113 8.01 -1.03 -7.73
C ARG A 113 8.55 -0.09 -8.79
N LEU A 114 8.50 1.21 -8.49
CA LEU A 114 9.14 2.21 -9.32
C LEU A 114 10.62 1.86 -9.44
N LYS A 115 11.10 1.81 -10.67
CA LYS A 115 12.52 1.62 -10.99
C LYS A 115 12.97 2.75 -11.87
N THR A 116 14.22 3.14 -11.70
CA THR A 116 14.83 4.12 -12.57
C THR A 116 16.19 3.66 -13.07
N LEU A 117 16.48 3.95 -14.33
CA LEU A 117 17.72 3.52 -14.95
C LEU A 117 18.31 4.67 -15.75
N ARG A 118 19.52 5.09 -15.38
CA ARG A 118 20.25 6.13 -16.10
C ARG A 118 20.49 5.72 -17.56
N ARG A 119 20.08 6.60 -18.47
CA ARG A 119 20.21 6.45 -19.93
C ARG A 119 20.60 7.80 -20.54
N GLY A 120 21.91 8.02 -20.72
CA GLY A 120 22.43 9.31 -21.18
C GLY A 120 22.12 10.42 -20.17
N ASN A 121 21.54 11.53 -20.65
CA ASN A 121 21.15 12.70 -19.86
C ASN A 121 19.76 12.58 -19.20
N GLY A 122 19.24 11.37 -19.02
CA GLY A 122 17.93 11.14 -18.42
C GLY A 122 17.82 9.81 -17.68
N LEU A 123 16.65 9.58 -17.12
CA LEU A 123 16.25 8.34 -16.46
C LEU A 123 15.15 7.68 -17.27
N ALA A 124 15.31 6.40 -17.61
CA ALA A 124 14.18 5.54 -17.93
C ALA A 124 13.46 5.21 -16.62
N VAL A 125 12.15 5.38 -16.58
CA VAL A 125 11.31 5.20 -15.39
C VAL A 125 10.23 4.18 -15.72
N GLU A 126 10.14 3.14 -14.91
CA GLU A 126 9.15 2.06 -15.12
C GLU A 126 8.48 1.61 -13.83
N GLY A 127 7.27 1.06 -13.94
CA GLY A 127 6.55 0.45 -12.83
C GLY A 127 5.08 0.16 -13.15
N LEU A 128 4.39 -0.49 -12.22
CA LEU A 128 2.95 -0.78 -12.32
C LEU A 128 2.30 -0.51 -10.96
N PHE A 129 1.33 0.38 -10.96
CA PHE A 129 0.74 0.95 -9.75
C PHE A 129 -0.79 0.96 -9.81
N GLY A 130 -1.41 1.02 -8.65
CA GLY A 130 -2.79 1.45 -8.48
C GLY A 130 -2.82 2.66 -7.56
N VAL A 131 -3.72 3.61 -7.83
CA VAL A 131 -3.88 4.85 -7.05
C VAL A 131 -5.17 4.80 -6.24
N PHE A 132 -5.16 5.36 -5.03
CA PHE A 132 -6.34 5.30 -4.14
C PHE A 132 -7.33 6.44 -4.37
N ASP A 133 -6.91 7.51 -5.04
CA ASP A 133 -7.73 8.69 -5.32
C ASP A 133 -7.87 8.94 -6.83
N TYR A 134 -8.95 9.65 -7.19
CA TYR A 134 -8.92 10.44 -8.42
C TYR A 134 -7.86 11.53 -8.26
N ALA A 135 -6.86 11.55 -9.13
CA ALA A 135 -5.68 12.37 -8.92
C ALA A 135 -5.06 12.87 -10.22
N GLN A 136 -4.28 13.94 -10.12
CA GLN A 136 -3.30 14.31 -11.14
C GLN A 136 -1.94 13.71 -10.74
N LEU A 137 -1.32 12.95 -11.65
CA LEU A 137 -0.04 12.30 -11.38
C LEU A 137 1.15 13.15 -11.82
N TYR A 138 2.23 13.02 -11.05
CA TYR A 138 3.53 13.66 -11.31
C TYR A 138 4.68 12.68 -11.06
N LEU A 139 5.70 12.77 -11.90
CA LEU A 139 7.05 12.33 -11.53
C LEU A 139 7.82 13.52 -10.97
N LEU A 140 8.38 13.34 -9.78
CA LEU A 140 9.17 14.33 -9.08
C LEU A 140 10.60 13.80 -8.86
N ALA A 141 11.59 14.48 -9.44
CA ALA A 141 12.99 14.19 -9.23
C ALA A 141 13.56 15.09 -8.13
N ARG A 142 14.34 14.51 -7.21
CA ARG A 142 15.01 15.23 -6.13
C ARG A 142 16.52 15.01 -6.15
N ASN A 143 17.27 16.02 -5.74
CA ASN A 143 18.71 15.89 -5.48
C ASN A 143 18.98 15.24 -4.09
N ALA A 144 20.25 15.06 -3.75
CA ALA A 144 20.65 14.47 -2.46
C ALA A 144 20.31 15.35 -1.23
N ALA A 145 20.11 16.66 -1.42
CA ALA A 145 19.65 17.57 -0.37
C ALA A 145 18.12 17.53 -0.19
N GLY A 146 17.39 16.85 -1.08
CA GLY A 146 15.94 16.76 -1.08
C GLY A 146 15.23 17.82 -1.94
N ASP A 147 15.98 18.74 -2.57
CA ASP A 147 15.41 19.77 -3.43
C ASP A 147 14.83 19.16 -4.70
N GLU A 148 13.68 19.70 -5.13
CA GLU A 148 13.09 19.40 -6.43
C GLU A 148 14.00 19.91 -7.56
N VAL A 149 14.38 19.00 -8.47
CA VAL A 149 15.19 19.33 -9.65
C VAL A 149 14.44 19.14 -10.97
N ALA A 150 13.35 18.38 -10.95
CA ALA A 150 12.41 18.29 -12.08
C ALA A 150 11.04 17.79 -11.61
N ARG A 151 9.97 18.30 -12.21
CA ARG A 151 8.60 17.81 -12.01
C ARG A 151 7.90 17.71 -13.35
N VAL A 152 7.36 16.53 -13.66
CA VAL A 152 6.68 16.25 -14.92
C VAL A 152 5.29 15.72 -14.65
N ALA A 153 4.27 16.37 -15.22
CA ALA A 153 2.90 15.90 -15.17
C ALA A 153 2.74 14.67 -16.08
N LEU A 154 2.15 13.60 -15.53
CA LEU A 154 1.86 12.38 -16.28
C LEU A 154 0.42 12.34 -16.80
N GLY A 155 -0.48 13.11 -16.19
CA GLY A 155 -1.90 13.15 -16.53
C GLY A 155 -2.81 12.74 -15.37
N PRO A 156 -4.14 12.77 -15.57
CA PRO A 156 -5.09 12.29 -14.58
C PRO A 156 -5.00 10.77 -14.42
N ALA A 157 -5.28 10.29 -13.22
CA ALA A 157 -5.43 8.88 -12.89
C ALA A 157 -6.65 8.67 -12.00
N THR A 158 -7.17 7.44 -12.00
CA THR A 158 -8.34 7.07 -11.21
C THR A 158 -8.09 5.74 -10.50
N PRO A 159 -8.77 5.46 -9.38
CA PRO A 159 -8.69 4.15 -8.74
C PRO A 159 -9.28 3.02 -9.60
N LEU A 160 -9.98 3.35 -10.68
CA LEU A 160 -10.68 2.42 -11.54
C LEU A 160 -9.81 1.87 -12.67
N GLU A 161 -8.56 2.33 -12.80
CA GLU A 161 -7.62 1.92 -13.84
C GLU A 161 -6.20 1.77 -13.25
N PRO A 162 -5.42 0.75 -13.68
CA PRO A 162 -4.03 0.66 -13.28
C PRO A 162 -3.20 1.75 -13.97
N VAL A 163 -2.11 2.16 -13.32
CA VAL A 163 -1.12 3.10 -13.85
C VAL A 163 0.13 2.32 -14.20
N GLU A 164 0.35 2.11 -15.49
CA GLU A 164 1.61 1.56 -16.01
C GLU A 164 2.52 2.68 -16.47
N LEU A 165 3.74 2.72 -15.93
CA LEU A 165 4.76 3.66 -16.34
C LEU A 165 5.81 2.96 -17.18
N GLU A 166 6.07 3.56 -18.34
CA GLU A 166 7.23 3.32 -19.18
C GLU A 166 7.56 4.64 -19.87
N THR A 167 8.40 5.45 -19.23
CA THR A 167 8.67 6.81 -19.69
C THR A 167 10.12 7.18 -19.48
N ARG A 168 10.52 8.31 -20.08
CA ARG A 168 11.83 8.92 -19.90
C ARG A 168 11.66 10.26 -19.22
N LEU A 169 12.47 10.50 -18.20
CA LEU A 169 12.57 11.76 -17.49
C LEU A 169 13.94 12.38 -17.77
N ASP A 170 13.98 13.51 -18.46
CA ASP A 170 15.22 14.28 -18.60
C ASP A 170 15.48 15.00 -17.29
N VAL A 171 16.62 14.70 -16.66
CA VAL A 171 16.95 15.19 -15.32
C VAL A 171 18.44 15.51 -15.22
N PRO A 172 18.84 16.43 -14.32
CA PRO A 172 20.25 16.66 -14.04
C PRO A 172 20.94 15.41 -13.47
N ASP A 173 22.26 15.31 -13.66
CA ASP A 173 23.09 14.25 -13.07
C ASP A 173 23.04 14.25 -11.54
N SER A 174 22.74 15.39 -10.92
CA SER A 174 22.57 15.54 -9.48
C SER A 174 21.31 14.86 -8.91
N THR A 175 20.47 14.28 -9.76
CA THR A 175 19.25 13.58 -9.34
C THR A 175 19.61 12.33 -8.53
N ALA A 176 19.10 12.28 -7.30
CA ALA A 176 19.32 11.21 -6.34
C ALA A 176 18.11 10.27 -6.21
N SER A 177 16.88 10.76 -6.39
CA SER A 177 15.66 9.94 -6.32
C SER A 177 14.56 10.45 -7.23
N VAL A 178 13.63 9.55 -7.58
CA VAL A 178 12.39 9.85 -8.30
C VAL A 178 11.21 9.36 -7.48
N GLU A 179 10.16 10.17 -7.41
CA GLU A 179 8.90 9.90 -6.73
C GLU A 179 7.75 9.94 -7.72
N LEU A 180 6.84 8.98 -7.62
CA LEU A 180 5.52 9.04 -8.23
C LEU A 180 4.56 9.63 -7.19
N LEU A 181 3.99 10.79 -7.50
CA LEU A 181 3.06 11.51 -6.64
C LEU A 181 1.66 11.54 -7.25
N ALA A 182 0.66 11.39 -6.40
CA ALA A 182 -0.73 11.63 -6.70
C ALA A 182 -1.19 12.91 -5.97
N VAL A 183 -1.59 13.93 -6.72
CA VAL A 183 -2.31 15.09 -6.16
C VAL A 183 -3.80 14.76 -6.22
N ALA A 184 -4.40 14.48 -5.07
CA ALA A 184 -5.80 14.06 -5.04
C ALA A 184 -6.74 15.21 -5.38
N VAL A 185 -7.74 14.93 -6.20
CA VAL A 185 -8.76 15.90 -6.60
C VAL A 185 -9.65 16.32 -5.43
N ALA A 186 -9.86 15.42 -4.47
CA ALA A 186 -10.77 15.64 -3.35
C ALA A 186 -10.32 16.76 -2.39
N ASP A 187 -9.00 16.87 -2.15
CA ASP A 187 -8.45 17.78 -1.13
C ASP A 187 -7.15 18.49 -1.55
N GLY A 188 -6.67 18.25 -2.77
CA GLY A 188 -5.45 18.84 -3.30
C GLY A 188 -4.16 18.35 -2.63
N GLN A 189 -4.23 17.33 -1.76
CA GLN A 189 -3.06 16.84 -1.04
C GLN A 189 -2.17 15.99 -1.95
N GLU A 190 -0.85 16.20 -1.83
CA GLU A 190 0.16 15.35 -2.45
C GLU A 190 0.36 14.08 -1.63
N ARG A 191 0.19 12.93 -2.27
CA ARG A 191 0.39 11.61 -1.67
C ARG A 191 1.42 10.83 -2.48
N LEU A 192 2.39 10.24 -1.77
CA LEU A 192 3.38 9.37 -2.38
C LEU A 192 2.71 8.08 -2.85
N VAL A 193 2.96 7.68 -4.09
CA VAL A 193 2.54 6.37 -4.64
C VAL A 193 3.72 5.40 -4.64
N ALA A 194 4.90 5.88 -5.02
CA ALA A 194 6.14 5.10 -5.03
C ALA A 194 7.37 6.00 -5.06
N ARG A 195 8.51 5.48 -4.61
CA ARG A 195 9.83 6.14 -4.68
C ARG A 195 10.89 5.16 -5.16
N ALA A 196 11.84 5.65 -5.93
CA ALA A 196 13.01 4.93 -6.39
C ALA A 196 14.27 5.80 -6.25
N GLN A 197 15.41 5.18 -6.01
CA GLN A 197 16.70 5.87 -6.13
C GLN A 197 17.05 6.03 -7.60
N ALA A 198 17.69 7.13 -7.96
CA ALA A 198 18.17 7.42 -9.32
C ALA A 198 19.42 6.59 -9.70
N ASN A 199 19.89 5.75 -8.78
CA ASN A 199 21.07 4.91 -8.88
C ASN A 199 20.67 3.42 -8.85
N GLY A 200 19.81 3.00 -9.79
CA GLY A 200 19.37 1.62 -9.96
C GLY A 200 18.03 1.30 -9.30
#